data_AF-A0A656JIU1-F1
#
_entry.id   AF-A0A656JIU1-F1
#
_cell.length_a   1.000
_cell.length_b   1.000
_cell.length_c   1.000
_cell.angle_alpha   90.00
_cell.angle_beta   90.00
_cell.angle_gamma   90.00
#
_symmetry.space_group_name_H-M   'P 1'
#
loop_
_entity.id
_entity.type
_entity.pdbx_description
1 polymer ?
#
loop_
_entity_poly.entity_id
_entity_poly.type
_entity_poly.pdbx_seq_one_letter_code
_entity_poly.pdbx_strand_id
1 'polypeptide(L)' 'MIYSADIQKLEPGNQIRLYELDATRLGATLWRFHGHEHEGDIIWQGQLYSPIQIEASGFDIRGDGR' A
#
# COMPACT_ATOMS: atom_id res chain seq x y z
N MET A 1 29.54 -8.54 -17.10
CA MET A 1 28.17 -8.11 -17.43
C MET A 1 27.20 -9.20 -16.99
N ILE A 2 26.46 -8.98 -15.90
CA ILE A 2 25.38 -9.90 -15.49
C ILE A 2 24.07 -9.26 -15.93
N TYR A 3 23.44 -9.88 -16.92
CA TYR A 3 22.05 -9.60 -17.28
C TYR A 3 21.19 -10.14 -16.14
N SER A 4 20.50 -9.24 -15.43
CA SER A 4 19.51 -9.58 -14.42
C SER A 4 18.40 -10.36 -15.11
N ALA A 5 18.50 -11.69 -15.06
CA ALA A 5 17.44 -12.59 -15.46
C ALA A 5 16.22 -12.25 -14.60
N ASP A 6 15.28 -11.55 -15.21
CA ASP A 6 13.87 -11.89 -15.20
C ASP A 6 13.39 -12.52 -13.87
N ILE A 7 13.20 -11.68 -12.84
CA ILE A 7 12.40 -12.06 -11.67
C ILE A 7 10.93 -11.95 -12.09
N GLN A 8 10.51 -12.77 -13.04
CA GLN A 8 9.10 -12.91 -13.39
C GLN A 8 8.59 -14.11 -12.60
N LYS A 9 8.09 -13.83 -11.39
CA LYS A 9 7.21 -14.79 -10.73
C LYS A 9 5.94 -14.92 -11.59
N LEU A 10 5.54 -16.16 -11.89
CA LEU A 10 4.36 -16.49 -12.69
C LEU A 10 3.03 -16.21 -12.00
N GLU A 11 3.07 -15.88 -10.71
CA GLU A 11 1.93 -15.38 -9.96
C GLU A 11 2.04 -13.86 -9.89
N PRO A 12 1.03 -13.08 -10.33
CA PRO A 12 0.95 -11.67 -9.99
C PRO A 12 1.15 -11.57 -8.48
N GLY A 13 2.22 -10.89 -8.05
CA GLY A 13 2.48 -10.71 -6.62
C GLY A 13 1.19 -10.23 -5.95
N ASN A 14 0.84 -10.82 -4.80
CA ASN A 14 -0.40 -10.53 -4.08
C ASN A 14 -0.74 -9.04 -4.17
N GLN A 15 -1.97 -8.73 -4.58
CA GLN A 15 -2.44 -7.35 -4.60
C GLN A 15 -2.31 -6.77 -3.19
N ILE A 16 -1.41 -5.82 -2.99
CA ILE A 16 -1.25 -5.10 -1.74
C ILE A 16 -2.08 -3.82 -1.82
N ARG A 17 -2.87 -3.57 -0.78
CA ARG A 17 -3.56 -2.30 -0.59
C ARG A 17 -2.82 -1.46 0.44
N LEU A 18 -2.39 -0.29 -0.01
CA LEU A 18 -1.80 0.75 0.83
C LEU A 18 -2.89 1.78 1.16
N TYR A 19 -2.87 2.30 2.37
CA TYR A 19 -3.82 3.30 2.83
C TYR A 19 -3.09 4.55 3.31
N GLU A 20 -3.65 5.70 2.97
CA GLU A 20 -3.25 6.98 3.49
C GLU A 20 -4.47 7.64 4.17
N LEU A 21 -4.32 8.02 5.43
CA LEU A 21 -5.33 8.76 6.19
C LEU A 21 -4.76 10.15 6.51
N ASP A 22 -5.25 11.15 5.79
CA ASP A 22 -4.93 12.55 6.05
C ASP A 22 -5.89 13.14 7.08
N ALA A 23 -5.43 13.23 8.34
CA ALA A 23 -6.17 13.88 9.42
C ALA A 23 -5.57 15.26 9.79
N THR A 24 -4.73 15.84 8.93
CA THR A 24 -4.05 17.13 9.20
C THR A 24 -5.04 18.27 9.43
N ARG A 25 -6.18 18.26 8.74
CA ARG A 25 -7.26 19.24 8.91
C ARG A 25 -7.93 19.21 10.28
N LEU A 26 -7.76 18.11 11.02
CA LEU A 26 -8.30 17.94 12.37
C LEU A 26 -7.22 18.18 13.45
N GLY A 27 -6.03 18.67 13.07
CA GLY A 27 -4.90 18.88 13.98
C GLY A 27 -4.08 17.62 14.27
N ALA A 28 -4.33 16.52 13.54
CA ALA A 28 -3.55 15.29 13.62
C ALA A 28 -2.51 15.19 12.49
N THR A 29 -1.96 14.00 12.23
CA THR A 29 -0.91 13.77 11.22
C THR A 29 -1.46 12.99 10.01
N LEU A 30 -0.62 12.86 8.97
CA LEU A 30 -0.83 11.91 7.88
C LEU A 30 -0.36 10.51 8.32
N TRP A 31 -1.23 9.51 8.20
CA TRP A 31 -0.96 8.12 8.55
C TRP A 31 -0.83 7.29 7.29
N ARG A 32 0.17 6.40 7.25
CA ARG A 32 0.42 5.48 6.13
C ARG A 32 0.57 4.07 6.64
N PHE A 33 -0.26 3.17 6.13
CA PHE A 33 -0.32 1.81 6.65
C PHE A 33 -0.81 0.78 5.63
N HIS A 34 -0.59 -0.50 5.93
CA HIS A 34 -1.11 -1.62 5.16
C HIS A 34 -1.62 -2.75 6.07
N GLY A 35 -2.60 -3.50 5.55
CA GLY A 35 -3.14 -4.71 6.22
C GLY A 35 -2.58 -6.03 5.69
N HIS A 36 -1.51 -5.99 4.89
CA HIS A 36 -0.88 -7.20 4.35
C HIS A 36 -0.19 -8.01 5.47
N GLU A 37 -0.31 -9.34 5.43
CA GLU A 37 0.14 -10.26 6.48
C GLU A 37 1.67 -10.33 6.68
N HIS A 38 2.46 -9.70 5.81
CA HIS A 38 3.90 -9.54 6.08
C HIS A 38 4.12 -8.49 7.17
N GLU A 39 4.79 -8.89 8.25
CA GLU A 39 5.11 -8.11 9.45
C GLU A 39 6.10 -6.94 9.27
N GLY A 40 6.43 -6.52 8.04
CA GLY A 40 7.44 -5.50 7.77
C GLY A 40 6.88 -4.25 7.11
N ASP A 41 7.55 -3.13 7.31
CA ASP A 41 7.26 -1.89 6.60
C ASP A 41 7.36 -2.07 5.08
N ILE A 42 6.44 -1.45 4.35
CA ILE A 42 6.48 -1.35 2.88
C ILE A 42 6.97 0.05 2.52
N ILE A 43 8.00 0.13 1.68
CA ILE A 43 8.46 1.39 1.10
C ILE A 43 7.93 1.50 -0.32
N TRP A 44 7.07 2.49 -0.58
CA TRP A 44 6.50 2.76 -1.90
C TRP A 44 6.58 4.25 -2.23
N GLN A 45 7.11 4.59 -3.40
CA GLN A 45 7.41 5.99 -3.80
C GLN A 45 8.18 6.80 -2.74
N GLY A 46 9.09 6.13 -2.02
CA GLY A 46 9.87 6.74 -0.94
C GLY A 46 9.10 7.00 0.35
N GLN A 47 7.84 6.57 0.45
CA GLN A 47 7.03 6.66 1.67
C GLN A 47 6.99 5.31 2.37
N LEU A 48 7.09 5.34 3.70
CA LEU A 48 6.99 4.18 4.57
C LEU A 48 5.53 3.94 4.97
N TYR A 49 5.10 2.70 4.81
CA TYR A 49 3.78 2.22 5.22
C TYR A 49 4.00 1.13 6.26
N SER A 50 3.52 1.35 7.48
CA SER A 50 3.70 0.38 8.57
C SER A 50 2.58 -0.66 8.62
N PRO A 51 2.87 -1.88 9.07
CA PRO A 51 1.85 -2.92 9.21
C PRO A 51 0.89 -2.56 10.33
N ILE A 52 -0.42 -2.59 10.03
CA ILE A 52 -1.46 -2.49 11.06
C ILE A 52 -2.50 -3.57 10.80
N GLN A 53 -3.01 -4.18 11.87
CA GLN A 53 -4.13 -5.11 11.76
C GLN A 53 -5.42 -4.34 11.53
N ILE A 54 -5.84 -4.26 10.27
CA ILE A 54 -7.10 -3.62 9.89
C ILE A 54 -7.86 -4.44 8.86
N GLU A 55 -9.18 -4.38 8.99
CA GLU A 55 -10.10 -4.69 7.90
C GLU A 55 -10.76 -3.37 7.51
N ALA A 56 -10.65 -2.99 6.24
CA ALA A 56 -11.25 -1.74 5.75
C ALA A 56 -12.27 -2.08 4.66
N SER A 57 -13.50 -1.61 4.82
CA SER A 57 -14.65 -1.91 3.98
C SER A 57 -15.36 -0.62 3.53
N GLY A 58 -16.25 -0.74 2.54
CA GLY A 58 -17.04 0.40 2.03
C GLY A 58 -16.32 1.28 0.99
N PHE A 59 -15.18 0.84 0.45
CA PHE A 59 -14.54 1.52 -0.67
C PHE A 59 -15.36 1.31 -1.95
N ASP A 60 -15.84 2.41 -2.51
CA ASP A 60 -16.41 2.43 -3.86
C ASP A 60 -15.30 2.81 -4.85
N ILE A 61 -15.06 1.97 -5.86
CA ILE A 61 -14.13 2.31 -6.94
C ILE A 61 -14.95 2.98 -8.03
N ARG A 62 -14.89 4.31 -8.08
CA ARG A 62 -15.44 5.08 -9.20
C ARG A 62 -14.35 5.33 -10.24
N GLY A 63 -14.53 4.73 -11.41
CA GLY A 63 -13.59 4.81 -12.54
C GLY A 63 -13.97 5.86 -13.60
N ASP A 64 -14.89 6.78 -13.31
CA ASP A 64 -15.47 7.67 -14.33
C ASP A 64 -14.64 8.90 -14.66
N GLY A 65 -13.52 9.15 -13.98
CA GLY A 65 -12.41 9.99 -14.46
C GLY A 65 -12.79 11.34 -15.07
N ARG A 66 -13.84 12.01 -14.56
CA ARG A 66 -14.32 13.31 -15.04
C ARG A 66 -13.99 14.43 -14.06
#